data_AF-A0A2V8QY94-F1
#
_entry.id   AF-A0A2V8QY94-F1
#
_cell.length_a   1.000
_cell.length_b   1.000
_cell.length_c   1.000
_cell.angle_alpha   90.00
_cell.angle_beta   90.00
_cell.angle_gamma   90.00
#
_symmetry.space_group_name_H-M   'P 1'
#
loop_
_entity.id
_entity.type
_entity.pdbx_description
1 polymer ?
#
loop_
_entity_poly.entity_id
_entity_poly.type
_entity_poly.pdbx_seq_one_letter_code
_entity_poly.pdbx_strand_id
1 'polypeptide(L)'
;MAAAETSMDKDYQRFRASFFFASGDKDPTDNKATGFDSILDDPNFVGGQFSFWNRVGIPLAGTAVGLVQPLSLLPSLRSSKTQGQANFVNPGILIGNLGYDLELTFNFNYLRFHRTEPLEYLLFQNHIRHDIGEDLSVGVAYRPRLINNITLNFGAAMLKPGKGFRDIFTDSTRNCPPNVRSFCTPDNTVIDPSKPLYALFGSVRFSF
;
A
#
# COMPACT_ATOMS: atom_id res chain seq x y z
N MET A 1 -12.83 10.33 5.64
CA MET A 1 -12.19 9.85 4.39
C MET A 1 -12.74 10.62 3.20
N ALA A 2 -11.97 10.74 2.12
CA ALA A 2 -12.41 11.26 0.83
C ALA A 2 -11.72 10.49 -0.30
N ALA A 3 -12.43 10.23 -1.39
CA ALA A 3 -11.89 9.56 -2.57
C ALA A 3 -12.50 10.21 -3.82
N ALA A 4 -11.68 10.45 -4.84
CA ALA A 4 -12.12 10.98 -6.12
C ALA A 4 -11.34 10.30 -7.24
N GLU A 5 -12.02 9.88 -8.29
CA GLU A 5 -11.39 9.34 -9.49
C GLU A 5 -12.04 9.96 -10.71
N THR A 6 -11.20 10.33 -11.67
CA THR A 6 -11.61 10.78 -12.97
C THR A 6 -10.93 9.89 -14.01
N SER A 7 -11.66 9.61 -15.09
CA SER A 7 -11.12 8.83 -16.19
C SER A 7 -11.55 9.43 -17.51
N MET A 8 -10.64 9.40 -18.47
CA MET A 8 -10.88 9.81 -19.85
C MET A 8 -10.59 8.64 -20.78
N ASP A 9 -11.64 8.21 -21.49
CA ASP A 9 -11.55 7.16 -22.49
C ASP A 9 -11.29 7.79 -23.86
N LYS A 10 -10.28 7.26 -24.56
CA LYS A 10 -9.92 7.65 -25.93
C LYS A 10 -9.69 6.38 -26.75
N ASP A 11 -10.73 5.97 -27.47
CA ASP A 11 -10.79 4.75 -28.28
C ASP A 11 -10.41 3.50 -27.46
N TYR A 12 -9.20 2.97 -27.68
CA TYR A 12 -8.68 1.76 -27.02
C TYR A 12 -7.78 2.07 -25.82
N GLN A 13 -7.61 3.35 -25.48
CA GLN A 13 -6.78 3.82 -24.36
C GLN A 13 -7.66 4.50 -23.31
N ARG A 14 -7.39 4.26 -22.03
CA ARG A 14 -8.08 4.91 -20.93
C ARG A 14 -7.08 5.50 -19.95
N PHE A 15 -7.16 6.80 -19.75
CA PHE A 15 -6.39 7.50 -18.72
C PHE A 15 -7.23 7.59 -17.45
N ARG A 16 -6.62 7.31 -16.29
CA ARG A 16 -7.24 7.48 -14.98
C ARG A 16 -6.37 8.38 -14.12
N ALA A 17 -7.00 9.21 -13.32
CA ALA A 17 -6.37 9.90 -12.22
C ALA A 17 -7.24 9.73 -10.98
N SER A 18 -6.66 9.22 -9.90
CA SER A 18 -7.38 8.92 -8.66
C SER A 18 -6.68 9.56 -7.47
N PHE A 19 -7.46 10.01 -6.51
CA PHE A 19 -7.00 10.63 -5.29
C PHE A 19 -7.72 9.98 -4.11
N PHE A 20 -6.95 9.53 -3.12
CA PHE A 20 -7.45 8.92 -1.90
C PHE A 20 -6.93 9.67 -0.68
N PHE A 21 -7.80 9.90 0.29
CA PHE A 21 -7.48 10.52 1.56
C PHE A 21 -8.19 9.81 2.71
N ALA A 22 -7.40 9.32 3.66
CA ALA A 22 -7.84 8.84 4.95
C ALA A 22 -7.21 9.72 6.05
N SER A 23 -8.05 10.20 6.97
CA SER A 23 -7.56 10.96 8.11
C SER A 23 -6.70 10.07 8.99
N GLY A 24 -5.68 10.69 9.58
CA GLY A 24 -4.79 10.10 10.55
C GLY A 24 -4.91 10.85 11.85
N ASP A 25 -4.57 10.18 12.94
CA ASP A 25 -4.64 10.75 14.27
C ASP A 25 -3.44 11.63 14.56
N LYS A 26 -3.70 12.83 15.08
CA LYS A 26 -2.65 13.83 15.34
C LYS A 26 -2.00 13.67 16.71
N ASP A 27 -2.70 13.05 17.66
CA ASP A 27 -2.26 12.88 19.03
C ASP A 27 -2.69 11.48 19.52
N PRO A 28 -1.80 10.48 19.45
CA PRO A 28 -2.15 9.12 19.84
C PRO A 28 -2.32 8.93 21.36
N THR A 29 -2.06 9.96 22.16
CA THR A 29 -2.12 9.92 23.63
C THR A 29 -3.35 10.63 24.20
N ASP A 30 -4.14 11.29 23.35
CA ASP A 30 -5.35 11.95 23.77
C ASP A 30 -6.53 10.97 23.92
N ASN A 31 -7.67 11.48 24.41
CA ASN A 31 -8.90 10.69 24.56
C ASN A 31 -9.77 10.68 23.29
N LYS A 32 -9.22 11.01 22.12
CA LYS A 32 -9.96 11.22 20.88
C LYS A 32 -9.24 10.64 19.67
N ALA A 33 -9.63 9.44 19.29
CA ALA A 33 -9.15 8.82 18.06
C ALA A 33 -9.75 9.50 16.80
N THR A 34 -8.91 10.20 16.01
CA THR A 34 -9.34 10.90 14.78
C THR A 34 -8.92 10.24 13.46
N GLY A 35 -8.14 9.16 13.54
CA GLY A 35 -7.77 8.35 12.39
C GLY A 35 -8.96 7.59 11.81
N PHE A 36 -8.91 7.34 10.50
CA PHE A 36 -9.95 6.61 9.79
C PHE A 36 -9.57 5.15 9.67
N ASP A 37 -10.47 4.25 10.06
CA ASP A 37 -10.32 2.80 9.86
C ASP A 37 -11.60 2.21 9.25
N SER A 38 -11.46 1.05 8.63
CA SER A 38 -12.54 0.32 7.98
C SER A 38 -12.64 -1.10 8.54
N ILE A 39 -13.81 -1.72 8.39
CA ILE A 39 -14.07 -3.07 8.91
C ILE A 39 -13.32 -4.11 8.07
N LEU A 40 -13.70 -4.23 6.79
CA LEU A 40 -13.11 -5.12 5.79
C LEU A 40 -13.09 -4.41 4.45
N ASP A 41 -12.01 -3.68 4.16
CA ASP A 41 -11.82 -2.99 2.88
C ASP A 41 -11.12 -3.89 1.86
N ASP A 42 -11.55 -3.87 0.60
CA ASP A 42 -10.77 -4.37 -0.55
C ASP A 42 -11.05 -3.46 -1.74
N PRO A 43 -10.63 -2.18 -1.66
CA PRO A 43 -11.00 -1.19 -2.65
C PRO A 43 -10.19 -1.44 -3.92
N ASN A 44 -10.89 -1.69 -5.02
CA ASN A 44 -10.29 -1.67 -6.34
C ASN A 44 -10.14 -0.21 -6.84
N PHE A 45 -9.34 0.56 -6.12
CA PHE A 45 -9.10 2.00 -6.29
C PHE A 45 -7.59 2.26 -6.27
N VAL A 46 -7.09 3.28 -6.99
CA VAL A 46 -5.65 3.65 -6.97
C VAL A 46 -4.77 2.46 -7.40
N GLY A 47 -5.05 1.91 -8.59
CA GLY A 47 -4.38 0.71 -9.10
C GLY A 47 -4.84 -0.61 -8.46
N GLY A 48 -5.66 -0.56 -7.39
CA GLY A 48 -6.38 -1.70 -6.84
C GLY A 48 -5.48 -2.89 -6.54
N GLN A 49 -5.90 -4.08 -6.98
CA GLN A 49 -5.17 -5.34 -6.79
C GLN A 49 -3.79 -5.40 -7.46
N PHE A 50 -3.45 -4.43 -8.32
CA PHE A 50 -2.16 -4.37 -9.00
C PHE A 50 -1.12 -3.55 -8.21
N SER A 51 -1.53 -2.72 -7.26
CA SER A 51 -0.64 -1.93 -6.40
C SER A 51 0.15 -2.82 -5.43
N PHE A 52 1.45 -2.53 -5.23
CA PHE A 52 2.25 -3.20 -4.21
C PHE A 52 1.69 -2.90 -2.80
N TRP A 53 1.37 -1.63 -2.54
CA TRP A 53 0.87 -1.17 -1.24
C TRP A 53 -0.44 -1.86 -0.84
N ASN A 54 -1.36 -2.00 -1.80
CA ASN A 54 -2.63 -2.67 -1.54
C ASN A 54 -2.42 -4.18 -1.35
N ARG A 55 -1.57 -4.81 -2.16
CA ARG A 55 -1.48 -6.28 -2.21
C ARG A 55 -0.61 -6.89 -1.12
N VAL A 56 0.51 -6.24 -0.78
CA VAL A 56 1.50 -6.77 0.15
C VAL A 56 1.24 -6.20 1.54
N GLY A 57 0.83 -7.06 2.47
CA GLY A 57 0.79 -6.68 3.89
C GLY A 57 2.20 -6.43 4.41
N ILE A 58 2.42 -5.24 4.99
CA ILE A 58 3.71 -4.82 5.55
C ILE A 58 3.58 -4.85 7.07
N PRO A 59 4.20 -5.82 7.77
CA PRO A 59 4.25 -5.83 9.23
C PRO A 59 5.07 -4.66 9.75
N LEU A 60 4.77 -4.15 10.94
CA LEU A 60 5.73 -3.36 11.71
C LEU A 60 6.49 -4.33 12.62
N ALA A 61 7.70 -4.71 12.21
CA ALA A 61 8.51 -5.66 12.98
C ALA A 61 8.79 -5.12 14.40
N GLY A 62 8.78 -6.03 15.37
CA GLY A 62 8.86 -5.68 16.80
C GLY A 62 7.54 -5.21 17.41
N THR A 63 6.51 -4.97 16.60
CA THR A 63 5.15 -4.66 17.05
C THR A 63 4.22 -5.78 16.61
N ALA A 64 3.22 -6.16 17.43
CA ALA A 64 2.25 -7.19 17.07
C ALA A 64 1.21 -6.73 16.04
N VAL A 65 1.49 -5.64 15.31
CA VAL A 65 0.58 -4.98 14.38
C VAL A 65 1.23 -4.80 13.00
N GLY A 66 0.39 -4.70 11.96
CA GLY A 66 0.84 -4.40 10.60
C GLY A 66 0.76 -2.92 10.29
N LEU A 67 1.75 -2.38 9.58
CA LEU A 67 1.68 -1.04 9.01
C LEU A 67 0.44 -0.94 8.10
N VAL A 68 0.31 -1.91 7.19
CA VAL A 68 -0.84 -2.10 6.30
C VAL A 68 -1.13 -3.59 6.18
N GLN A 69 -2.41 -3.94 6.11
CA GLN A 69 -2.86 -5.33 5.93
C GLN A 69 -2.98 -5.65 4.44
N PRO A 70 -2.88 -6.94 4.04
CA PRO A 70 -3.10 -7.31 2.64
C PRO A 70 -4.50 -6.92 2.15
N LEU A 71 -4.57 -6.52 0.89
CA LEU A 71 -5.76 -6.03 0.19
C LEU A 71 -6.39 -4.81 0.88
N SER A 72 -5.57 -3.92 1.45
CA SER A 72 -6.04 -2.70 2.12
C SER A 72 -5.23 -1.50 1.68
N LEU A 73 -5.89 -0.34 1.57
CA LEU A 73 -5.20 0.94 1.35
C LEU A 73 -4.85 1.64 2.66
N LEU A 74 -5.48 1.23 3.77
CA LEU A 74 -5.45 1.95 5.03
C LEU A 74 -4.32 1.43 5.92
N PRO A 75 -3.40 2.31 6.37
CA PRO A 75 -2.42 1.94 7.37
C PRO A 75 -3.06 1.89 8.76
N SER A 76 -3.91 0.90 9.00
CA SER A 76 -4.78 0.78 10.17
C SER A 76 -4.06 0.36 11.46
N LEU A 77 -2.79 -0.03 11.40
CA LEU A 77 -2.02 -0.49 12.58
C LEU A 77 -2.71 -1.61 13.37
N ARG A 78 -3.39 -2.51 12.66
CA ARG A 78 -4.09 -3.65 13.27
C ARG A 78 -3.30 -4.94 13.15
N SER A 79 -3.53 -5.88 14.06
CA SER A 79 -2.88 -7.20 14.07
C SER A 79 -3.33 -8.07 12.89
N SER A 80 -4.62 -8.05 12.59
CA SER A 80 -5.23 -8.80 11.49
C SER A 80 -6.42 -8.05 10.93
N LYS A 81 -6.63 -8.17 9.62
CA LYS A 81 -7.80 -7.60 8.93
C LYS A 81 -9.13 -8.22 9.37
N THR A 82 -9.17 -9.53 9.61
CA THR A 82 -10.43 -10.26 9.87
C THR A 82 -10.74 -10.41 11.35
N GLN A 83 -9.71 -10.51 12.19
CA GLN A 83 -9.86 -10.80 13.63
C GLN A 83 -9.30 -9.66 14.51
N GLY A 84 -8.58 -8.70 13.94
CA GLY A 84 -8.06 -7.57 14.69
C GLY A 84 -9.16 -6.55 14.96
N GLN A 85 -9.15 -5.98 16.16
CA GLN A 85 -10.02 -4.86 16.50
C GLN A 85 -9.78 -3.68 15.54
N ALA A 86 -10.83 -2.89 15.30
CA ALA A 86 -10.69 -1.64 14.56
C ALA A 86 -9.80 -0.67 15.35
N ASN A 87 -8.93 0.04 14.66
CA ASN A 87 -8.00 0.98 15.28
C ASN A 87 -8.05 2.35 14.59
N PHE A 88 -8.61 3.31 15.31
CA PHE A 88 -8.76 4.70 14.88
C PHE A 88 -7.56 5.58 15.31
N VAL A 89 -6.60 5.03 16.05
CA VAL A 89 -5.32 5.70 16.35
C VAL A 89 -4.30 5.23 15.33
N ASN A 90 -4.36 5.82 14.14
CA ASN A 90 -3.59 5.38 12.98
C ASN A 90 -3.04 6.58 12.19
N PRO A 91 -1.94 6.43 11.43
CA PRO A 91 -1.30 7.52 10.71
C PRO A 91 -2.14 8.10 9.56
N GLY A 92 -3.19 7.40 9.11
CA GLY A 92 -3.92 7.75 7.89
C GLY A 92 -3.02 7.77 6.64
N ILE A 93 -3.59 8.10 5.49
CA ILE A 93 -2.85 8.07 4.22
C ILE A 93 -3.43 9.04 3.20
N LEU A 94 -2.56 9.57 2.37
CA LEU A 94 -2.86 10.31 1.16
C LEU A 94 -2.23 9.57 -0.02
N ILE A 95 -3.02 9.32 -1.06
CA ILE A 95 -2.56 8.63 -2.26
C ILE A 95 -2.99 9.40 -3.50
N GLY A 96 -2.03 9.70 -4.36
CA GLY A 96 -2.29 10.17 -5.73
C GLY A 96 -1.96 9.05 -6.72
N ASN A 97 -2.87 8.74 -7.63
CA ASN A 97 -2.69 7.74 -8.67
C ASN A 97 -2.84 8.35 -10.05
N LEU A 98 -2.00 7.89 -10.97
CA LEU A 98 -2.16 8.03 -12.40
C LEU A 98 -2.17 6.63 -13.02
N GLY A 99 -3.26 6.29 -13.69
CA GLY A 99 -3.45 5.02 -14.37
C GLY A 99 -3.52 5.21 -15.89
N TYR A 100 -3.01 4.25 -16.63
CA TYR A 100 -3.13 4.18 -18.07
C TYR A 100 -3.43 2.75 -18.51
N ASP A 101 -4.62 2.58 -19.05
CA ASP A 101 -5.17 1.31 -19.50
C ASP A 101 -5.15 1.21 -21.02
N LEU A 102 -4.52 0.15 -21.49
CA LEU A 102 -4.57 -0.36 -22.85
C LEU A 102 -4.95 -1.85 -22.76
N GLU A 103 -4.33 -2.70 -23.59
CA GLU A 103 -4.22 -4.13 -23.34
C GLU A 103 -3.35 -4.44 -22.10
N LEU A 104 -2.44 -3.52 -21.77
CA LEU A 104 -1.67 -3.48 -20.54
C LEU A 104 -2.17 -2.32 -19.66
N THR A 105 -2.35 -2.59 -18.37
CA THR A 105 -2.72 -1.60 -17.36
C THR A 105 -1.46 -1.15 -16.63
N PHE A 106 -1.10 0.12 -16.75
CA PHE A 106 -0.04 0.75 -15.99
C PHE A 106 -0.64 1.63 -14.90
N ASN A 107 -0.08 1.60 -13.70
CA ASN A 107 -0.44 2.53 -12.63
C ASN A 107 0.81 3.06 -11.94
N PHE A 108 0.76 4.34 -11.60
CA PHE A 108 1.73 5.04 -10.77
C PHE A 108 1.01 5.63 -9.56
N ASN A 109 1.48 5.31 -8.37
CA ASN A 109 0.91 5.70 -7.09
C ASN A 109 1.96 6.47 -6.30
N TYR A 110 1.64 7.68 -5.85
CA TYR A 110 2.43 8.40 -4.86
C TYR A 110 1.76 8.30 -3.49
N LEU A 111 2.47 7.73 -2.53
CA LEU A 111 1.97 7.37 -1.20
C LEU A 111 2.61 8.27 -0.14
N ARG A 112 1.78 8.86 0.73
CA ARG A 112 2.23 9.72 1.83
C ARG A 112 1.36 9.51 3.07
N PHE A 113 1.95 9.37 4.25
CA PHE A 113 1.23 9.39 5.53
C PHE A 113 0.60 10.77 5.77
N HIS A 114 -0.65 10.77 6.23
CA HIS A 114 -1.29 12.02 6.64
C HIS A 114 -0.69 12.52 7.96
N ARG A 115 -0.44 11.60 8.90
CA ARG A 115 0.14 11.80 10.23
C ARG A 115 1.20 10.73 10.50
N THR A 116 2.22 11.07 11.26
CA THR A 116 3.29 10.15 11.67
C THR A 116 3.35 9.96 13.17
N GLU A 117 2.67 10.83 13.92
CA GLU A 117 2.61 10.85 15.38
C GLU A 117 2.21 9.47 15.97
N PRO A 118 1.22 8.72 15.43
CA PRO A 118 0.91 7.36 15.90
C PRO A 118 2.02 6.34 15.66
N LEU A 119 2.77 6.47 14.55
CA LEU A 119 3.92 5.61 14.24
C LEU A 119 5.09 5.94 15.16
N GLU A 120 5.34 7.22 15.42
CA GLU A 120 6.40 7.70 16.32
C GLU A 120 6.19 7.19 17.74
N TYR A 121 4.94 7.25 18.22
CA TYR A 121 4.55 6.72 19.51
C TYR A 121 4.71 5.20 19.60
N LEU A 122 4.23 4.46 18.59
CA LEU A 122 4.28 2.99 18.57
C LEU A 122 5.71 2.45 18.46
N LEU A 123 6.57 3.10 17.66
CA LEU A 123 7.94 2.67 17.39
C LEU A 123 8.96 3.25 18.37
N PHE A 124 8.54 4.17 19.26
CA PHE A 124 9.43 4.93 20.14
C PHE A 124 10.53 5.67 19.35
N GLN A 125 10.17 6.22 18.19
CA GLN A 125 11.07 6.94 17.30
C GLN A 125 10.53 8.33 17.02
N ASN A 126 11.38 9.36 17.11
CA ASN A 126 10.97 10.72 16.81
C ASN A 126 11.29 11.09 15.36
N HIS A 127 10.51 12.01 14.78
CA HIS A 127 10.74 12.61 13.46
C HIS A 127 10.63 11.60 12.29
N ILE A 128 9.61 10.74 12.31
CA ILE A 128 9.28 9.90 11.15
C ILE A 128 8.72 10.83 10.07
N ARG A 129 9.30 10.78 8.87
CA ARG A 129 8.83 11.61 7.76
C ARG A 129 7.54 11.04 7.17
N HIS A 130 6.72 11.92 6.61
CA HIS A 130 5.44 11.53 6.01
C HIS A 130 5.55 10.75 4.69
N ASP A 131 6.70 10.75 4.02
CA ASP A 131 6.85 10.22 2.67
C ASP A 131 6.97 8.68 2.66
N ILE A 132 5.98 7.97 2.12
CA ILE A 132 6.00 6.49 2.04
C ILE A 132 6.79 6.05 0.82
N GLY A 133 6.52 6.65 -0.34
CA GLY A 133 7.23 6.35 -1.58
C GLY A 133 6.32 6.31 -2.82
N GLU A 134 6.87 5.73 -3.88
CA GLU A 134 6.25 5.63 -5.21
C GLU A 134 5.99 4.16 -5.53
N ASP A 135 4.75 3.80 -5.84
CA ASP A 135 4.36 2.45 -6.24
C ASP A 135 3.97 2.42 -7.72
N LEU A 136 4.71 1.64 -8.48
CA LEU A 136 4.56 1.43 -9.91
C LEU A 136 4.01 0.02 -10.14
N SER A 137 2.94 -0.12 -10.90
CA SER A 137 2.43 -1.45 -11.27
C SER A 137 2.08 -1.55 -12.74
N VAL A 138 2.27 -2.78 -13.24
CA VAL A 138 1.87 -3.18 -14.58
C VAL A 138 1.06 -4.47 -14.48
N GLY A 139 -0.09 -4.51 -15.15
CA GLY A 139 -1.00 -5.64 -15.17
C GLY A 139 -1.46 -5.97 -16.58
N VAL A 140 -1.74 -7.24 -16.82
CA VAL A 140 -2.37 -7.75 -18.05
C VAL A 140 -3.51 -8.69 -17.67
N ALA A 141 -4.65 -8.51 -18.32
CA ALA A 141 -5.82 -9.36 -18.12
C ALA A 141 -6.11 -10.14 -19.41
N TYR A 142 -5.77 -11.43 -19.42
CA TYR A 142 -6.00 -12.32 -20.55
C TYR A 142 -7.31 -13.10 -20.37
N ARG A 143 -8.16 -13.07 -21.40
CA ARG A 143 -9.46 -13.77 -21.44
C ARG A 143 -9.46 -14.78 -22.59
N PRO A 144 -9.22 -16.08 -22.32
CA PRO A 144 -9.20 -17.09 -23.36
C PRO A 144 -10.53 -17.12 -24.12
N ARG A 145 -10.48 -17.17 -25.46
CA ARG A 145 -11.66 -17.22 -26.36
C ARG A 145 -12.67 -16.08 -26.17
N LEU A 146 -12.28 -14.97 -25.53
CA LEU A 146 -13.15 -13.85 -25.17
C LEU A 146 -14.42 -14.27 -24.38
N ILE A 147 -14.40 -15.43 -23.72
CA ILE A 147 -15.45 -15.84 -22.80
C ILE A 147 -15.13 -15.31 -21.40
N ASN A 148 -16.12 -14.79 -20.69
CA ASN A 148 -15.94 -14.26 -19.33
C ASN A 148 -15.87 -15.34 -18.24
N ASN A 149 -15.93 -16.62 -18.62
CA ASN A 149 -15.91 -17.74 -17.67
C ASN A 149 -14.54 -17.91 -17.01
N ILE A 150 -13.46 -17.53 -17.69
CA ILE A 150 -12.08 -17.63 -17.20
C ILE A 150 -11.36 -16.31 -17.48
N THR A 151 -10.90 -15.64 -16.43
CA THR A 151 -10.02 -14.46 -16.55
C THR A 151 -8.69 -14.76 -15.86
N LEU A 152 -7.61 -14.62 -16.61
CA LEU A 152 -6.24 -14.76 -16.13
C LEU A 152 -5.64 -13.36 -15.97
N ASN A 153 -5.35 -12.95 -14.75
CA ASN A 153 -4.67 -11.68 -14.48
C ASN A 153 -3.24 -11.97 -14.09
N PHE A 154 -2.30 -11.28 -14.73
CA PHE A 154 -0.90 -11.30 -14.36
C PHE A 154 -0.40 -9.88 -14.18
N GLY A 155 0.62 -9.70 -13.36
CA GLY A 155 1.30 -8.43 -13.30
C GLY A 155 2.42 -8.38 -12.28
N ALA A 156 3.04 -7.22 -12.24
CA ALA A 156 4.17 -6.90 -11.39
C ALA A 156 3.94 -5.54 -10.75
N ALA A 157 4.30 -5.42 -9.49
CA ALA A 157 4.28 -4.18 -8.74
C ALA A 157 5.66 -3.90 -8.16
N MET A 158 6.01 -2.63 -8.05
CA MET A 158 7.27 -2.13 -7.57
C MET A 158 7.02 -0.93 -6.66
N LEU A 159 7.32 -1.05 -5.37
CA LEU A 159 7.32 0.08 -4.44
C LEU A 159 8.76 0.57 -4.25
N LYS A 160 9.03 1.81 -4.64
CA LYS A 160 10.26 2.52 -4.34
C LYS A 160 10.10 3.25 -2.99
N PRO A 161 10.78 2.80 -1.92
CA PRO A 161 10.59 3.37 -0.60
C PRO A 161 11.06 4.81 -0.50
N GLY A 162 10.22 5.62 0.13
CA GLY A 162 10.47 7.02 0.43
C GLY A 162 11.22 7.20 1.75
N LYS A 163 11.32 8.46 2.13
CA LYS A 163 12.07 8.89 3.32
C LYS A 163 11.48 8.39 4.64
N GLY A 164 10.16 8.34 4.76
CA GLY A 164 9.43 7.89 5.95
C GLY A 164 9.45 6.38 6.13
N PHE A 165 9.32 5.63 5.02
CA PHE A 165 9.47 4.18 5.06
C PHE A 165 10.86 3.76 5.59
N ARG A 166 11.91 4.50 5.20
CA ARG A 166 13.26 4.31 5.75
C ARG A 166 13.37 4.63 7.25
N ASP A 167 12.61 5.61 7.74
CA ASP A 167 12.66 5.97 9.17
C ASP A 167 12.01 4.90 10.05
N ILE A 168 11.01 4.18 9.51
CA ILE A 168 10.36 3.03 10.15
C ILE A 168 11.27 1.80 10.13
N PHE A 169 11.91 1.55 8.99
CA PHE A 169 12.71 0.34 8.74
C PHE A 169 14.20 0.68 8.73
N THR A 170 14.81 0.76 9.92
CA THR A 170 16.21 1.21 10.11
C THR A 170 17.23 0.10 10.39
N ASP A 171 16.79 -1.09 10.80
CA ASP A 171 17.68 -2.20 11.18
C ASP A 171 17.15 -3.53 10.62
N SER A 172 18.03 -4.24 9.91
CA SER A 172 17.73 -5.55 9.29
C SER A 172 17.46 -6.65 10.31
N THR A 173 18.06 -6.56 11.49
CA THR A 173 17.99 -7.57 12.56
C THR A 173 16.82 -7.36 13.51
N ARG A 174 16.40 -6.11 13.71
CA ARG A 174 15.36 -5.76 14.68
C ARG A 174 14.02 -5.49 14.02
N ASN A 175 14.03 -4.71 12.93
CA ASN A 175 12.84 -4.08 12.42
C ASN A 175 12.52 -4.48 10.99
N CYS A 176 13.10 -5.55 10.42
CA CYS A 176 12.81 -5.95 9.04
C CYS A 176 11.82 -7.11 8.90
N PRO A 177 10.61 -6.88 8.37
CA PRO A 177 9.65 -7.93 8.08
C PRO A 177 10.09 -8.84 6.92
N PRO A 178 9.68 -10.13 6.92
CA PRO A 178 9.99 -11.07 5.84
C PRO A 178 9.56 -10.57 4.45
N ASN A 179 8.42 -9.88 4.36
CA ASN A 179 7.84 -9.40 3.10
C ASN A 179 8.58 -8.21 2.47
N VAL A 180 9.47 -7.56 3.23
CA VAL A 180 10.27 -6.41 2.75
C VAL A 180 11.77 -6.62 2.97
N ARG A 181 12.21 -7.88 3.12
CA ARG A 181 13.61 -8.25 3.37
C ARG A 181 14.59 -7.71 2.34
N SER A 182 14.19 -7.62 1.08
CA SER A 182 15.05 -7.09 0.00
C SER A 182 15.41 -5.61 0.19
N PHE A 183 14.61 -4.84 0.93
CA PHE A 183 14.92 -3.46 1.30
C PHE A 183 15.94 -3.40 2.44
N CYS A 184 15.77 -4.22 3.49
CA CYS A 184 16.67 -4.16 4.65
C CYS A 184 17.95 -5.01 4.52
N THR A 185 18.07 -5.84 3.48
CA THR A 185 19.18 -6.79 3.34
C THR A 185 19.89 -6.60 2.00
N PRO A 186 21.05 -5.91 1.97
CA PRO A 186 22.18 -6.41 1.16
C PRO A 186 23.59 -6.11 1.73
N ASP A 187 24.54 -7.04 1.51
CA ASP A 187 25.98 -6.94 1.87
C ASP A 187 26.31 -6.57 3.33
N ASN A 188 25.61 -7.21 4.27
CA ASN A 188 25.94 -7.28 5.69
C ASN A 188 26.12 -5.97 6.48
N THR A 189 25.87 -4.78 5.92
CA THR A 189 26.23 -3.54 6.64
C THR A 189 25.37 -2.29 6.44
N VAL A 190 24.58 -2.13 5.36
CA VAL A 190 23.83 -0.85 5.13
C VAL A 190 22.47 -1.06 4.45
N ILE A 191 21.41 -0.44 4.98
CA ILE A 191 20.10 -0.33 4.30
C ILE A 191 20.24 0.57 3.08
N ASP A 192 19.99 0.02 1.89
CA ASP A 192 20.10 0.75 0.63
C ASP A 192 18.72 1.29 0.18
N PRO A 193 18.46 2.61 0.35
CA PRO A 193 17.19 3.23 -0.02
C PRO A 193 16.95 3.27 -1.54
N SER A 194 17.94 2.91 -2.36
CA SER A 194 17.79 2.85 -3.80
C SER A 194 17.15 1.54 -4.27
N LYS A 195 17.09 0.50 -3.42
CA LYS A 195 16.48 -0.78 -3.78
C LYS A 195 14.97 -0.75 -3.63
N PRO A 196 14.23 -0.91 -4.74
CA PRO A 196 12.80 -1.01 -4.66
C PRO A 196 12.35 -2.42 -4.23
N LEU A 197 11.16 -2.47 -3.64
CA LEU A 197 10.44 -3.69 -3.30
C LEU A 197 9.62 -4.14 -4.51
N TYR A 198 9.59 -5.43 -4.79
CA TYR A 198 8.85 -5.97 -5.94
C TYR A 198 7.89 -7.07 -5.50
N ALA A 199 6.75 -7.15 -6.16
CA ALA A 199 5.81 -8.25 -6.02
C ALA A 199 5.30 -8.69 -7.39
N LEU A 200 5.39 -10.00 -7.67
CA LEU A 200 4.74 -10.61 -8.82
C LEU A 200 3.40 -11.18 -8.41
N PHE A 201 2.44 -11.13 -9.33
CA PHE A 201 1.11 -11.62 -9.08
C PHE A 201 0.47 -12.30 -10.28
N GLY A 202 -0.29 -13.34 -9.96
CA GLY A 202 -1.16 -14.04 -10.88
C GLY A 202 -2.46 -14.38 -10.15
N SER A 203 -3.60 -14.14 -10.77
CA SER A 203 -4.89 -14.62 -10.28
C SER A 203 -5.69 -15.24 -11.41
N VAL A 204 -6.34 -16.35 -11.10
CA VAL A 204 -7.28 -17.01 -12.01
C VAL A 204 -8.66 -16.83 -11.41
N ARG A 205 -9.55 -16.14 -12.12
CA ARG A 205 -10.94 -15.98 -11.72
C ARG A 205 -11.81 -16.84 -12.62
N PHE A 206 -12.54 -17.74 -11.99
CA PHE A 206 -13.61 -18.50 -12.63
C PHE A 206 -14.94 -17.82 -12.32
N SER A 207 -15.74 -17.56 -13.36
CA SER A 207 -17.11 -17.09 -13.23
C SER A 207 -18.02 -18.18 -13.79
N PHE A 208 -18.78 -18.82 -12.90
CA PHE A 208 -19.77 -19.84 -13.24
C PHE A 208 -21.17 -19.27 -13.11
#